data_AF-A0A2V5TLP0-F1
#
_entry.id   AF-A0A2V5TLP0-F1
#
_cell.length_a   1.000
_cell.length_b   1.000
_cell.length_c   1.000
_cell.angle_alpha   90.00
_cell.angle_beta   90.00
_cell.angle_gamma   90.00
#
_symmetry.space_group_name_H-M   'P 1'
#
loop_
_entity.id
_entity.type
_entity.pdbx_description
1 polymer ?
#
loop_
_entity_poly.entity_id
_entity_poly.type
_entity_poly.pdbx_seq_one_letter_code
_entity_poly.pdbx_strand_id
1 'polypeptide(L)'
;MFMNVLSPVFLACLLIMTSGCKTCQEYSLTYKLWTASDTHNYHEPSADADLKLYQVPERMDVLVSYNEVNDKSDSTQRRAYFLYVNSERIKKNHKPRFVKPQKFNDAVPIPVEQTVSEASSTNTHASVYATTEATLKSFTLHTASGEQGPYDLPVYRFKSDVAWNTVLTPFAVVGDALIFGGMTAILFLPAWGPSLSGRSL
;
A
#
# COMPACT_ATOMS: atom_id res chain seq x y z
N MET A 1 51.22 -26.57 27.48
CA MET A 1 50.11 -27.19 26.72
C MET A 1 48.99 -26.15 26.59
N PHE A 2 49.15 -25.15 25.72
CA PHE A 2 48.25 -23.96 25.62
C PHE A 2 47.85 -23.67 24.17
N MET A 3 47.74 -24.70 23.33
CA MET A 3 47.64 -24.51 21.86
C MET A 3 46.43 -25.18 21.19
N ASN A 4 45.37 -25.50 21.94
CA ASN A 4 44.21 -26.21 21.38
C ASN A 4 42.87 -25.45 21.42
N VAL A 5 42.79 -24.27 22.04
CA VAL A 5 41.52 -23.50 22.14
C VAL A 5 41.41 -22.42 21.05
N LEU A 6 42.53 -22.02 20.44
CA LEU A 6 42.56 -21.02 19.37
C LEU A 6 41.94 -21.53 18.04
N SER A 7 41.92 -22.85 17.83
CA SER A 7 41.52 -23.50 16.57
C SER A 7 39.99 -23.55 16.32
N PRO A 8 39.14 -23.97 17.26
CA PRO A 8 37.69 -24.07 17.00
C PRO A 8 37.00 -22.70 16.93
N VAL A 9 37.50 -21.68 17.65
CA VAL A 9 36.91 -20.33 17.65
C VAL A 9 37.19 -19.60 16.34
N PHE A 10 38.40 -19.74 15.80
CA PHE A 10 38.75 -19.18 14.49
C PHE A 10 37.97 -19.85 13.36
N LEU A 11 37.79 -21.18 13.44
CA LEU A 11 37.01 -21.94 12.45
C LEU A 11 35.52 -21.61 12.51
N ALA A 12 34.96 -21.42 13.71
CA ALA A 12 33.59 -20.94 13.91
C ALA A 12 33.38 -19.50 13.39
N CYS A 13 34.34 -18.60 13.64
CA CYS A 13 34.31 -17.25 13.08
C CYS A 13 34.36 -17.26 11.55
N LEU A 14 35.18 -18.13 10.94
CA LEU A 14 35.27 -18.26 9.48
C LEU A 14 33.97 -18.81 8.85
N LEU A 15 33.30 -19.75 9.52
CA LEU A 15 32.03 -20.33 9.07
C LEU A 15 30.86 -19.33 9.15
N ILE A 16 30.84 -18.46 10.16
CA ILE A 16 29.84 -17.40 10.31
C ILE A 16 30.05 -16.28 9.28
N MET A 17 31.32 -15.92 9.00
CA MET A 17 31.66 -14.88 8.03
C MET A 17 31.36 -15.28 6.57
N THR A 18 31.41 -16.57 6.24
CA THR A 18 31.22 -17.05 4.85
C THR A 18 29.74 -17.28 4.47
N SER A 19 28.85 -17.42 5.44
CA SER A 19 27.41 -17.65 5.23
C SER A 19 26.51 -16.48 5.67
N GLY A 20 27.03 -15.53 6.46
CA GLY A 20 26.22 -14.64 7.28
C GLY A 20 25.68 -13.38 6.62
N CYS A 21 26.18 -12.89 5.49
CA CYS A 21 25.79 -11.53 5.04
C CYS A 21 24.32 -11.44 4.59
N LYS A 22 23.82 -12.44 3.86
CA LYS A 22 22.40 -12.50 3.47
C LYS A 22 21.50 -12.87 4.65
N THR A 23 21.94 -13.83 5.47
CA THR A 23 21.18 -14.31 6.62
C THR A 23 21.05 -13.22 7.70
N CYS A 24 22.13 -12.50 8.03
CA CYS A 24 22.12 -11.40 9.00
C CYS A 24 21.24 -10.22 8.56
N GLN A 25 21.18 -9.96 7.25
CA GLN A 25 20.27 -8.95 6.70
C GLN A 25 18.81 -9.34 6.95
N GLU A 26 18.42 -10.60 6.73
CA GLU A 26 17.04 -11.08 6.95
C GLU A 26 16.59 -11.03 8.43
N TYR A 27 17.54 -11.08 9.38
CA TYR A 27 17.26 -11.00 10.81
C TYR A 27 17.31 -9.57 11.39
N SER A 28 17.81 -8.59 10.64
CA SER A 28 17.80 -7.19 11.07
C SER A 28 16.38 -6.66 11.23
N LEU A 29 16.10 -6.00 12.35
CA LEU A 29 14.90 -5.24 12.61
C LEU A 29 14.75 -4.09 11.61
N THR A 30 15.85 -3.47 11.20
CA THR A 30 15.83 -2.46 10.14
C THR A 30 15.35 -3.07 8.82
N TYR A 31 15.89 -4.22 8.42
CA TYR A 31 15.42 -4.92 7.22
C TYR A 31 13.93 -5.26 7.32
N LYS A 32 13.49 -5.90 8.42
CA LYS A 32 12.08 -6.24 8.63
C LYS A 32 11.15 -5.02 8.62
N LEU A 33 11.57 -3.90 9.20
CA LEU A 33 10.81 -2.66 9.20
C LEU A 33 10.56 -2.17 7.76
N TRP A 34 11.61 -2.13 6.95
CA TRP A 34 11.52 -1.67 5.56
C TRP A 34 10.82 -2.68 4.63
N THR A 35 11.03 -3.99 4.80
CA THR A 35 10.32 -5.02 4.02
C THR A 35 8.84 -5.13 4.40
N ALA A 36 8.47 -4.91 5.67
CA ALA A 36 7.06 -4.89 6.09
C ALA A 36 6.29 -3.74 5.43
N SER A 37 6.94 -2.59 5.17
CA SER A 37 6.34 -1.46 4.43
C SER A 37 6.26 -1.67 2.91
N ASP A 38 7.03 -2.62 2.39
CA ASP A 38 7.01 -2.96 0.96
C ASP A 38 5.84 -3.89 0.60
N THR A 39 5.01 -4.23 1.58
CA THR A 39 3.70 -4.82 1.32
C THR A 39 2.83 -3.83 0.55
N HIS A 40 2.52 -4.21 -0.70
CA HIS A 40 1.60 -3.56 -1.61
C HIS A 40 0.29 -3.18 -0.90
N ASN A 41 0.16 -1.91 -0.50
CA ASN A 41 -1.04 -1.36 0.10
C ASN A 41 -1.73 -0.47 -0.94
N TYR A 42 -2.49 -1.08 -1.85
CA TYR A 42 -3.26 -0.34 -2.83
C TYR A 42 -4.70 -0.12 -2.35
N HIS A 43 -5.26 0.97 -2.86
CA HIS A 43 -6.70 1.21 -2.85
C HIS A 43 -7.20 0.99 -4.27
N GLU A 44 -8.19 0.12 -4.39
CA GLU A 44 -8.81 -0.25 -5.65
C GLU A 44 -10.33 -0.08 -5.58
N PRO A 45 -11.01 0.06 -6.73
CA PRO A 45 -12.46 -0.06 -6.78
C PRO A 45 -12.90 -1.44 -6.29
N SER A 46 -13.98 -1.48 -5.50
CA SER A 46 -14.61 -2.74 -5.10
C SER A 46 -15.12 -3.50 -6.33
N ALA A 47 -15.22 -4.83 -6.22
CA ALA A 47 -15.85 -5.66 -7.25
C ALA A 47 -17.30 -5.21 -7.54
N ASP A 48 -18.01 -4.76 -6.50
CA ASP A 48 -19.25 -3.99 -6.65
C ASP A 48 -19.00 -2.53 -6.26
N ALA A 49 -18.56 -1.75 -7.25
CA ALA A 49 -18.22 -0.36 -7.07
C ALA A 49 -19.43 0.53 -6.71
N ASP A 50 -20.68 0.06 -6.89
CA ASP A 50 -21.91 0.88 -6.76
C ASP A 50 -21.72 2.29 -7.37
N LEU A 51 -21.27 2.32 -8.63
CA LEU A 51 -20.89 3.55 -9.31
C LEU A 51 -22.11 4.47 -9.46
N LYS A 52 -22.00 5.69 -8.94
CA LYS A 52 -23.02 6.73 -9.06
C LYS A 52 -22.38 7.99 -9.59
N LEU A 53 -22.96 8.54 -10.65
CA LEU A 53 -22.49 9.75 -11.31
C LEU A 53 -23.54 10.85 -11.12
N TYR A 54 -23.06 12.07 -10.87
CA TYR A 54 -23.94 13.23 -10.73
C TYR A 54 -23.33 14.41 -11.46
N GLN A 55 -24.14 15.09 -12.26
CA GLN A 55 -23.78 16.37 -12.84
C GLN A 55 -23.86 17.45 -11.76
N VAL A 56 -22.82 18.29 -11.65
CA VAL A 56 -22.81 19.45 -10.76
C VAL A 56 -22.74 20.73 -11.61
N PRO A 57 -23.90 21.34 -11.96
CA PRO A 57 -23.95 22.47 -12.89
C PRO A 57 -23.12 23.67 -12.45
N GLU A 58 -23.13 23.99 -11.14
CA GLU A 58 -22.39 25.12 -10.56
C GLU A 58 -20.89 25.06 -10.86
N ARG A 59 -20.33 23.84 -10.98
CA ARG A 59 -18.90 23.61 -11.22
C ARG A 59 -18.57 23.19 -12.64
N MET A 60 -19.58 22.93 -13.46
CA MET A 60 -19.42 22.29 -14.78
C MET A 60 -18.58 20.99 -14.69
N ASP A 61 -18.78 20.22 -13.63
CA ASP A 61 -18.03 18.97 -13.38
C ASP A 61 -18.98 17.82 -13.06
N VAL A 62 -18.46 16.60 -13.17
CA VAL A 62 -19.16 15.37 -12.84
C VAL A 62 -18.61 14.84 -11.52
N LEU A 63 -19.49 14.69 -10.54
CA LEU A 63 -19.19 14.04 -9.28
C LEU A 63 -19.32 12.53 -9.47
N VAL A 64 -18.19 11.84 -9.32
CA VAL A 64 -18.09 10.38 -9.36
C VAL A 64 -18.10 9.87 -7.94
N SER A 65 -19.01 8.96 -7.60
CA SER A 65 -19.06 8.28 -6.32
C SER A 65 -19.02 6.77 -6.49
N TYR A 66 -18.16 6.10 -5.74
CA TYR A 66 -17.93 4.66 -5.84
C TYR A 66 -17.44 4.09 -4.50
N ASN A 67 -17.46 2.76 -4.40
CA ASN A 67 -16.96 1.98 -3.28
C ASN A 67 -15.50 1.58 -3.52
N GLU A 68 -14.61 1.93 -2.59
CA GLU A 68 -13.18 1.60 -2.58
C GLU A 68 -12.91 0.50 -1.55
N VAL A 69 -11.99 -0.41 -1.84
CA VAL A 69 -11.45 -1.42 -0.92
C VAL A 69 -9.94 -1.21 -0.77
N ASN A 70 -9.39 -1.62 0.37
CA ASN A 70 -7.96 -1.59 0.63
C ASN A 70 -7.40 -3.02 0.63
N ASP A 71 -6.26 -3.28 -0.01
CA ASP A 71 -5.70 -4.64 -0.09
C ASP A 71 -5.41 -5.27 1.29
N LYS A 72 -5.03 -4.45 2.28
CA LYS A 72 -4.78 -4.89 3.66
C LYS A 72 -6.04 -5.01 4.50
N SER A 73 -7.13 -4.37 4.08
CA SER A 73 -8.37 -4.31 4.84
C SER A 73 -9.57 -4.43 3.91
N ASP A 74 -10.33 -5.51 4.06
CA ASP A 74 -11.59 -5.76 3.38
C ASP A 74 -12.72 -4.75 3.74
N SER A 75 -12.36 -3.61 4.35
CA SER A 75 -13.29 -2.52 4.61
C SER A 75 -13.61 -1.79 3.31
N THR A 76 -14.88 -1.82 2.93
CA THR A 76 -15.40 -0.99 1.84
C THR A 76 -15.69 0.43 2.33
N GLN A 77 -15.17 1.43 1.61
CA GLN A 77 -15.39 2.85 1.92
C GLN A 77 -16.00 3.59 0.74
N ARG A 78 -17.06 4.36 1.00
CA ARG A 78 -17.66 5.24 -0.01
C ARG A 78 -16.75 6.45 -0.26
N ARG A 79 -16.36 6.64 -1.52
CA ARG A 79 -15.58 7.79 -1.97
C ARG A 79 -16.38 8.60 -2.99
N ALA A 80 -16.07 9.89 -3.06
CA ALA A 80 -16.59 10.76 -4.09
C ALA A 80 -15.52 11.76 -4.53
N TYR A 81 -15.40 12.04 -5.82
CA TYR A 81 -14.45 12.99 -6.38
C TYR A 81 -15.01 13.65 -7.64
N PHE A 82 -14.43 14.79 -8.01
CA PHE A 82 -14.76 15.49 -9.25
C PHE A 82 -13.92 14.99 -10.43
N LEU A 83 -14.58 14.58 -11.51
CA LEU A 83 -13.97 13.89 -12.63
C LEU A 83 -12.90 14.74 -13.34
N TYR A 84 -13.28 15.92 -13.82
CA TYR A 84 -12.40 16.69 -14.70
C TYR A 84 -11.20 17.23 -13.93
N VAL A 85 -11.42 17.77 -12.73
CA VAL A 85 -10.34 18.29 -11.86
C VAL A 85 -9.35 17.21 -11.42
N ASN A 86 -9.77 15.94 -11.31
CA ASN A 86 -8.90 14.84 -10.88
C ASN A 86 -8.36 13.98 -12.02
N SER A 87 -8.80 14.19 -13.26
CA SER A 87 -8.44 13.37 -14.43
C SER A 87 -6.92 13.14 -14.57
N GLU A 88 -6.09 14.19 -14.50
CA GLU A 88 -4.63 14.05 -14.58
C GLU A 88 -4.02 13.28 -13.41
N ARG A 89 -4.59 13.41 -12.21
CA ARG A 89 -4.10 12.70 -11.02
C ARG A 89 -4.37 11.21 -11.16
N ILE A 90 -5.56 10.86 -11.65
CA ILE A 90 -5.99 9.49 -11.87
C ILE A 90 -5.09 8.82 -12.92
N LYS A 91 -4.82 9.51 -14.04
CA LYS A 91 -3.87 9.04 -15.07
C LYS A 91 -2.45 8.79 -14.53
N LYS A 92 -2.07 9.46 -13.44
CA LYS A 92 -0.77 9.30 -12.75
C LYS A 92 -0.83 8.33 -11.57
N ASN A 93 -1.92 7.56 -11.40
CA ASN A 93 -2.15 6.67 -10.26
C ASN A 93 -2.00 7.39 -8.90
N HIS A 94 -2.35 8.67 -8.86
CA HIS A 94 -2.30 9.49 -7.66
C HIS A 94 -3.67 9.56 -7.00
N LYS A 95 -3.68 9.55 -5.65
CA LYS A 95 -4.89 9.69 -4.84
C LYS A 95 -5.71 10.92 -5.28
N PRO A 96 -7.00 10.75 -5.65
CA PRO A 96 -7.89 11.85 -5.98
C PRO A 96 -8.14 12.77 -4.77
N ARG A 97 -8.57 14.00 -5.04
CA ARG A 97 -9.10 14.91 -4.03
C ARG A 97 -10.54 14.53 -3.72
N PHE A 98 -10.70 13.68 -2.72
CA PHE A 98 -12.02 13.24 -2.29
C PHE A 98 -12.82 14.35 -1.61
N VAL A 99 -14.12 14.33 -1.86
CA VAL A 99 -15.11 15.26 -1.31
C VAL A 99 -16.19 14.47 -0.56
N LYS A 100 -16.89 15.14 0.36
CA LYS A 100 -18.02 14.52 1.06
C LYS A 100 -19.27 14.59 0.17
N PRO A 101 -19.92 13.47 -0.16
CA PRO A 101 -21.07 13.46 -1.07
C PRO A 101 -22.27 14.26 -0.54
N GLN A 102 -22.45 14.32 0.79
CA GLN A 102 -23.51 15.09 1.47
C GLN A 102 -23.48 16.61 1.20
N LYS A 103 -22.42 17.13 0.58
CA LYS A 103 -22.28 18.57 0.30
C LYS A 103 -22.96 19.03 -1.00
N PHE A 104 -23.49 18.11 -1.81
CA PHE A 104 -24.00 18.44 -3.15
C PHE A 104 -25.47 18.04 -3.27
N ASN A 105 -26.36 18.85 -2.69
CA ASN A 105 -27.81 18.63 -2.74
C ASN A 105 -28.41 18.95 -4.12
N ASP A 106 -27.77 19.84 -4.89
CA ASP A 106 -28.23 20.28 -6.21
C ASP A 106 -27.65 19.45 -7.37
N ALA A 107 -27.02 18.31 -7.05
CA ALA A 107 -26.41 17.46 -8.06
C ALA A 107 -27.48 16.65 -8.80
N VAL A 108 -27.46 16.69 -10.13
CA VAL A 108 -28.41 15.97 -10.98
C VAL A 108 -27.87 14.56 -11.24
N PRO A 109 -28.58 13.48 -10.87
CA PRO A 109 -28.10 12.12 -11.09
C PRO A 109 -27.98 11.82 -12.59
N ILE A 110 -26.87 11.21 -12.98
CA ILE A 110 -26.64 10.68 -14.33
C ILE A 110 -26.90 9.17 -14.27
N PRO A 111 -27.83 8.64 -15.07
CA PRO A 111 -28.08 7.20 -15.16
C PRO A 111 -26.83 6.44 -15.59
N VAL A 112 -26.53 5.33 -14.92
CA VAL A 112 -25.43 4.43 -15.25
C VAL A 112 -26.01 3.11 -15.74
N GLU A 113 -25.75 2.78 -17.00
CA GLU A 113 -26.19 1.56 -17.66
C GLU A 113 -25.01 0.58 -17.74
N GLN A 114 -25.23 -0.67 -17.35
CA GLN A 114 -24.25 -1.72 -17.56
C GLN A 114 -24.36 -2.20 -19.00
N THR A 115 -23.24 -2.20 -19.72
CA THR A 115 -23.17 -2.70 -21.10
C THR A 115 -23.20 -4.23 -21.07
N VAL A 116 -24.36 -4.82 -20.76
CA VAL A 116 -24.61 -6.24 -20.95
C VAL A 116 -25.03 -6.39 -22.40
N SER A 117 -24.22 -7.10 -23.19
CA SER A 117 -24.54 -7.46 -24.58
C SER A 117 -25.85 -8.24 -24.63
N GLU A 118 -26.98 -7.55 -24.68
CA GLU A 118 -28.25 -8.11 -25.10
C GLU A 118 -29.17 -6.98 -25.54
N ALA A 119 -29.65 -7.11 -26.78
CA ALA A 119 -30.52 -6.16 -27.44
C ALA A 119 -31.79 -5.92 -26.60
N SER A 120 -31.90 -4.72 -26.02
CA SER A 120 -33.18 -4.20 -25.56
C SER A 120 -33.27 -2.71 -25.87
N SER A 121 -33.53 -2.43 -27.15
CA SER A 121 -34.14 -1.17 -27.55
C SER A 121 -35.50 -1.06 -26.86
N THR A 122 -35.67 -0.07 -25.98
CA THR A 122 -36.89 0.74 -25.76
C THR A 122 -36.76 1.41 -24.40
N ASN A 123 -36.09 2.56 -24.32
CA ASN A 123 -36.41 3.61 -23.36
C ASN A 123 -35.79 4.92 -23.85
N THR A 124 -36.54 6.01 -23.71
CA THR A 124 -36.13 7.36 -24.08
C THR A 124 -34.87 7.71 -23.28
N HIS A 125 -33.68 7.57 -23.91
CA HIS A 125 -32.42 7.87 -23.25
C HIS A 125 -32.45 9.30 -22.72
N ALA A 126 -32.08 9.46 -21.44
CA ALA A 126 -31.79 10.78 -20.90
C ALA A 126 -30.72 11.45 -21.77
N SER A 127 -30.75 12.78 -21.89
CA SER A 127 -29.80 13.54 -22.73
C SER A 127 -28.32 13.35 -22.32
N VAL A 128 -28.07 12.81 -21.12
CA VAL A 128 -26.76 12.41 -20.60
C VAL A 128 -26.92 11.08 -19.85
N TYR A 129 -26.11 10.08 -20.20
CA TYR A 129 -26.04 8.79 -19.52
C TYR A 129 -24.60 8.29 -19.50
N ALA A 130 -24.30 7.30 -18.67
CA ALA A 130 -22.99 6.66 -18.63
C ALA A 130 -23.11 5.16 -18.85
N THR A 131 -22.14 4.59 -19.56
CA THR A 131 -22.03 3.14 -19.76
C THR A 131 -20.82 2.61 -19.00
N THR A 132 -20.99 1.52 -18.26
CA THR A 132 -19.89 0.81 -17.60
C THR A 132 -19.57 -0.51 -18.29
N GLU A 133 -18.30 -0.89 -18.29
CA GLU A 133 -17.87 -2.23 -18.70
C GLU A 133 -18.26 -3.27 -17.63
N ALA A 134 -18.31 -4.56 -18.02
CA ALA A 134 -18.61 -5.67 -17.12
C ALA A 134 -17.67 -5.75 -15.88
N THR A 135 -16.47 -5.19 -15.99
CA THR A 135 -15.50 -5.13 -14.89
C THR A 135 -15.81 -4.03 -13.87
N LEU A 136 -16.73 -3.11 -14.16
CA LEU A 136 -17.10 -1.94 -13.34
C LEU A 136 -15.92 -1.03 -12.93
N LYS A 137 -14.76 -1.19 -13.59
CA LYS A 137 -13.54 -0.42 -13.31
C LYS A 137 -13.41 0.84 -14.17
N SER A 138 -14.18 0.93 -15.25
CA SER A 138 -14.15 2.03 -16.20
C SER A 138 -15.56 2.43 -16.60
N PHE A 139 -15.74 3.68 -16.99
CA PHE A 139 -17.01 4.19 -17.50
C PHE A 139 -16.80 5.20 -18.62
N THR A 140 -17.77 5.28 -19.53
CA THR A 140 -17.83 6.26 -20.61
C THR A 140 -19.07 7.11 -20.45
N LEU A 141 -18.91 8.42 -20.55
CA LEU A 141 -20.01 9.39 -20.51
C LEU A 141 -20.52 9.64 -21.92
N HIS A 142 -21.82 9.45 -22.13
CA HIS A 142 -22.52 9.79 -23.36
C HIS A 142 -23.29 11.08 -23.13
N THR A 143 -22.90 12.13 -23.84
CA THR A 143 -23.52 13.45 -23.75
C THR A 143 -24.02 13.89 -25.12
N ALA A 144 -24.88 14.92 -25.16
CA ALA A 144 -25.30 15.52 -26.44
C ALA A 144 -24.12 16.02 -27.31
N SER A 145 -22.97 16.34 -26.70
CA SER A 145 -21.73 16.73 -27.40
C SER A 145 -20.90 15.55 -27.93
N GLY A 146 -21.32 14.31 -27.66
CA GLY A 146 -20.61 13.09 -28.02
C GLY A 146 -20.14 12.29 -26.81
N GLU A 147 -19.34 11.25 -27.09
CA GLU A 147 -18.78 10.36 -26.09
C GLU A 147 -17.53 10.97 -25.44
N GLN A 148 -17.44 10.88 -24.11
CA GLN A 148 -16.29 11.28 -23.32
C GLN A 148 -15.80 10.11 -22.49
N GLY A 149 -14.57 9.68 -22.71
CA GLY A 149 -13.97 8.55 -22.01
C GLY A 149 -13.10 7.68 -22.93
N PRO A 150 -12.71 6.48 -22.48
CA PRO A 150 -13.05 5.86 -21.19
C PRO A 150 -12.37 6.53 -19.99
N TYR A 151 -13.06 6.57 -18.86
CA TYR A 151 -12.54 7.02 -17.57
C TYR A 151 -12.36 5.84 -16.63
N ASP A 152 -11.12 5.58 -16.23
CA ASP A 152 -10.81 4.53 -15.26
C ASP A 152 -11.05 5.02 -13.83
N LEU A 153 -11.60 4.15 -13.00
CA LEU A 153 -11.68 4.37 -11.57
C LEU A 153 -10.27 4.33 -10.96
N PRO A 154 -10.02 5.19 -9.96
CA PRO A 154 -8.67 5.40 -9.44
C PRO A 154 -8.12 4.19 -8.69
N VAL A 155 -6.92 3.76 -9.09
CA VAL A 155 -6.07 2.83 -8.35
C VAL A 155 -4.84 3.59 -7.85
N TYR A 156 -4.57 3.55 -6.55
CA TYR A 156 -3.44 4.30 -5.96
C TYR A 156 -2.85 3.63 -4.71
N ARG A 157 -1.55 3.82 -4.49
CA ARG A 157 -0.84 3.29 -3.30
C ARG A 157 -1.07 4.16 -2.07
N PHE A 158 -1.30 3.53 -0.93
CA PHE A 158 -1.30 4.18 0.38
C PHE A 158 0.13 4.45 0.86
N LYS A 159 0.44 5.69 1.25
CA LYS A 159 1.82 6.15 1.54
C LYS A 159 2.17 6.17 3.05
N SER A 160 1.28 5.75 3.94
CA SER A 160 1.50 5.89 5.40
C SER A 160 2.73 5.16 5.91
N ASP A 161 3.07 4.04 5.29
CA ASP A 161 4.02 3.09 5.84
C ASP A 161 5.46 3.67 5.79
N VAL A 162 5.76 4.54 4.82
CA VAL A 162 7.05 5.23 4.71
C VAL A 162 7.29 6.20 5.87
N ALA A 163 6.24 6.91 6.32
CA ALA A 163 6.36 7.88 7.40
C ALA A 163 6.62 7.18 8.74
N TRP A 164 5.87 6.11 9.03
CA TRP A 164 6.07 5.31 10.23
C TRP A 164 7.43 4.61 10.26
N ASN A 165 7.90 4.11 9.12
CA ASN A 165 9.22 3.53 8.99
C ASN A 165 10.34 4.51 9.28
N THR A 166 10.21 5.75 8.79
CA THR A 166 11.22 6.79 9.05
C THR A 166 11.33 7.10 10.55
N VAL A 167 10.21 7.14 11.26
CA VAL A 167 10.17 7.35 12.72
C VAL A 167 10.75 6.16 13.49
N LEU A 168 10.51 4.93 13.03
CA LEU A 168 10.96 3.71 13.70
C LEU A 168 12.38 3.29 13.35
N THR A 169 12.97 3.84 12.29
CA THR A 169 14.32 3.47 11.84
C THR A 169 15.38 3.63 12.94
N PRO A 170 15.44 4.74 13.72
CA PRO A 170 16.41 4.87 14.82
C PRO A 170 16.26 3.77 15.88
N PHE A 171 15.03 3.38 16.21
CA PHE A 171 14.78 2.30 17.19
C PHE A 171 15.20 0.93 16.64
N ALA A 172 14.93 0.68 15.36
CA ALA A 172 15.35 -0.55 14.69
C ALA A 172 16.89 -0.68 14.64
N VAL A 173 17.59 0.43 14.38
CA VAL A 173 19.07 0.48 14.38
C VAL A 173 19.63 0.17 15.77
N VAL A 174 19.05 0.73 16.84
CA VAL A 174 19.46 0.42 18.23
C VAL A 174 19.21 -1.05 18.56
N GLY A 175 18.06 -1.58 18.16
CA GLY A 175 17.73 -3.00 18.34
C GLY A 175 18.72 -3.91 17.63
N ASP A 176 19.07 -3.61 16.37
CA ASP A 176 20.08 -4.35 15.62
C ASP A 176 21.45 -4.32 16.32
N ALA A 177 21.88 -3.14 16.79
CA ALA A 177 23.15 -2.99 17.51
C ALA A 177 23.20 -3.80 18.82
N LEU A 178 22.09 -3.87 19.57
CA LEU A 178 21.99 -4.69 20.78
C LEU A 178 22.06 -6.18 20.47
N ILE A 179 21.42 -6.64 19.40
CA ILE A 179 21.46 -8.05 18.97
C ILE A 179 22.89 -8.45 18.62
N PHE A 180 23.58 -7.67 17.79
CA PHE A 180 24.97 -7.96 17.42
C PHE A 180 25.94 -7.81 18.61
N GLY A 181 25.73 -6.80 19.46
CA GLY A 181 26.51 -6.61 20.69
C GLY A 181 26.36 -7.78 21.68
N GLY A 182 25.14 -8.28 21.87
CA GLY A 182 24.86 -9.44 22.72
C GLY A 182 25.47 -10.73 22.16
N MET A 183 25.32 -10.98 20.85
CA MET A 183 25.92 -12.14 20.19
C MET A 183 27.44 -12.15 20.32
N THR A 184 28.09 -11.02 20.08
CA THR A 184 29.55 -10.90 20.26
C THR A 184 29.95 -11.09 21.72
N ALA A 185 29.24 -10.48 22.68
CA ALA A 185 29.52 -10.67 24.10
C ALA A 185 29.45 -12.15 24.51
N ILE A 186 28.43 -12.91 24.10
CA ILE A 186 28.28 -14.34 24.44
C ILE A 186 29.42 -15.19 23.86
N LEU A 187 29.88 -14.88 22.64
CA LEU A 187 30.96 -15.61 21.99
C LEU A 187 32.35 -15.31 22.62
N PHE A 188 32.55 -14.09 23.10
CA PHE A 188 33.84 -13.65 23.67
C PHE A 188 33.91 -13.69 25.20
N LEU A 189 32.78 -13.77 25.92
CA LEU A 189 32.68 -13.99 27.37
C LEU A 189 33.51 -15.18 27.87
N PRO A 190 33.45 -16.37 27.23
CA PRO A 190 34.26 -17.51 27.67
C PRO A 190 35.76 -17.34 27.39
N ALA A 191 36.17 -16.39 26.54
CA ALA A 191 37.57 -16.08 26.29
C ALA A 191 38.16 -15.07 27.31
N TRP A 192 37.31 -14.39 28.09
CA TRP A 192 37.68 -13.35 29.07
C TRP A 192 37.27 -13.69 30.52
N GLY A 193 36.84 -14.92 30.81
CA GLY A 193 36.60 -15.35 32.18
C GLY A 193 37.94 -15.52 32.93
N PRO A 194 38.23 -14.75 34.00
CA PRO A 194 39.40 -15.02 34.81
C PRO A 194 39.25 -16.36 35.51
N SER A 195 40.36 -17.08 35.59
CA SER A 195 40.61 -18.16 36.53
C SER A 195 40.08 -17.80 37.93
N LEU A 196 38.88 -18.27 38.25
CA LEU A 196 38.33 -18.32 39.61
C LEU A 196 38.35 -19.80 40.05
N SER A 197 39.53 -20.39 40.11
CA SER A 197 39.76 -21.64 40.85
C SER A 197 40.75 -21.32 41.97
N GLY A 198 40.28 -21.48 43.21
CA GLY A 198 40.83 -20.89 44.42
C GLY A 198 42.31 -21.16 44.70
N ARG A 199 42.97 -20.14 45.24
CA ARG A 199 44.05 -20.32 46.23
C ARG A 199 43.39 -20.56 47.58
N SER A 200 43.40 -21.80 48.06
CA SER A 200 43.29 -22.08 49.50
C SER A 200 44.70 -22.15 50.09
N LEU A 201 44.87 -21.49 51.24
CA LEU A 201 46.05 -21.49 52.11
C LEU A 201 46.53 -22.90 52.47
#